data_AF-A0A7M3WA71-F1
#
_entry.id   AF-A0A7M3WA71-F1
#
_cell.length_a   1.000
_cell.length_b   1.000
_cell.length_c   1.000
_cell.angle_alpha   90.00
_cell.angle_beta   90.00
_cell.angle_gamma   90.00
#
_symmetry.space_group_name_H-M   'P 1'
#
loop_
_entity.id
_entity.type
_entity.pdbx_description
1 polymer ?
#
loop_
_entity_poly.entity_id
_entity_poly.type
_entity_poly.pdbx_seq_one_letter_code
_entity_poly.pdbx_strand_id
1 'polypeptide(L)'
;MAMMIAALTGVIAWRLMGLNDEVFESIPGMGAAFITHFVMNKIRSPEISPLGRYDWPDDRKTRAIAAALIIPFGAVEATYAISGPDVADSVSGPSGDWIVEANFGSEQLADGFEYVNDGETISINMHTDSIEDAEDINIVGVRATLTYSEDETSNGIGCNAPGASNSDPDTITSTMAHNEKNMTESGQNSDGPPSSHSVEVEWYDSSMIGNVSNVSRSQITMGLDSGGIGLGAYALDISVTVGTGGAIGCAHTDDGEDVEYLVELITLEYSIEPV
;
A
#
# COMPACT_ATOMS: atom_id res chain seq x y z
N MET A 1 30.28 -29.53 22.11
CA MET A 1 30.69 -28.34 22.89
C MET A 1 31.28 -27.25 22.01
N ALA A 2 32.33 -27.50 21.21
CA ALA A 2 32.96 -26.44 20.41
C ALA A 2 32.03 -25.74 19.40
N MET A 3 31.18 -26.47 18.67
CA MET A 3 30.20 -25.85 17.76
C MET A 3 29.17 -24.98 18.49
N MET A 4 28.75 -25.39 19.69
CA MET A 4 27.80 -24.64 20.53
C MET A 4 28.44 -23.37 21.10
N ILE A 5 29.71 -23.45 21.49
CA ILE A 5 30.49 -22.29 21.93
C ILE A 5 30.70 -21.33 20.76
N ALA A 6 31.07 -21.84 19.57
CA ALA A 6 31.26 -21.03 18.37
C ALA A 6 29.98 -20.31 17.94
N ALA A 7 28.83 -21.00 17.97
CA ALA A 7 27.53 -20.40 17.73
C ALA A 7 27.25 -19.26 18.72
N LEU A 8 27.42 -19.51 20.02
CA LEU A 8 27.18 -18.52 21.06
C LEU A 8 28.11 -17.30 20.93
N THR A 9 29.39 -17.51 20.62
CA THR A 9 30.34 -16.40 20.37
C THR A 9 30.01 -15.64 19.10
N GLY A 10 29.51 -16.31 18.05
CA GLY A 10 29.04 -15.66 16.83
C GLY A 10 27.87 -14.71 17.11
N VAL A 11 26.88 -15.19 17.88
CA VAL A 11 25.74 -14.38 18.33
C VAL A 11 26.21 -13.18 19.17
N ILE A 12 27.08 -13.40 20.15
CA ILE A 12 27.57 -12.33 21.05
C ILE A 12 28.36 -11.27 20.27
N ALA A 13 29.25 -11.68 19.36
CA ALA A 13 30.01 -10.76 18.53
C ALA A 13 29.08 -9.92 17.62
N TRP A 14 28.08 -10.56 17.04
CA TRP A 14 27.08 -9.88 16.18
C TRP A 14 26.27 -8.83 16.96
N ARG A 15 25.84 -9.17 18.17
CA ARG A 15 25.16 -8.24 19.09
C ARG A 15 26.05 -7.07 19.50
N LEU A 16 27.32 -7.31 19.79
CA LEU A 16 28.26 -6.24 20.16
C LEU A 16 28.54 -5.25 19.01
N MET A 17 28.33 -5.68 17.77
CA MET A 17 28.49 -4.84 16.58
C MET A 17 27.20 -4.10 16.19
N GLY A 18 26.08 -4.33 16.88
CA GLY A 18 24.79 -3.68 16.58
C GLY A 18 24.14 -4.15 15.28
N LEU A 19 24.55 -5.29 14.73
CA LEU A 19 24.07 -5.82 13.45
C LEU A 19 22.78 -6.66 13.60
N ASN A 20 22.18 -6.66 14.80
CA ASN A 20 21.03 -7.49 15.17
C ASN A 20 19.67 -6.86 14.81
N ASP A 21 19.66 -5.65 14.25
CA ASP A 21 18.42 -4.93 13.94
C ASP A 21 17.80 -5.39 12.60
N GLU A 22 18.64 -5.75 11.64
CA GLU A 22 18.22 -6.16 10.29
C GLU A 22 18.41 -7.67 10.02
N VAL A 23 19.40 -8.30 10.66
CA VAL A 23 19.75 -9.71 10.42
C VAL A 23 19.59 -10.53 11.70
N PHE A 24 18.78 -11.59 11.64
CA PHE A 24 18.58 -12.50 12.76
C PHE A 24 19.92 -13.04 13.28
N GLU A 25 20.14 -12.89 14.58
CA GLU A 25 21.37 -13.30 15.26
C GLU A 25 21.68 -14.81 15.12
N SER A 26 20.66 -15.61 14.81
CA SER A 26 20.83 -17.04 14.54
C SER A 26 21.66 -17.32 13.29
N ILE A 27 21.67 -16.43 12.30
CA ILE A 27 22.41 -16.58 11.03
C ILE A 27 23.93 -16.63 11.26
N PRO A 28 24.56 -15.62 11.89
CA PRO A 28 26.00 -15.67 12.20
C PRO A 28 26.33 -16.79 13.21
N GLY A 29 25.42 -17.11 14.13
CA GLY A 29 25.58 -18.25 15.05
C GLY A 29 25.63 -19.60 14.33
N MET A 30 24.72 -19.84 13.40
CA MET A 30 24.72 -21.05 12.56
C MET A 30 25.96 -21.11 11.67
N GLY A 31 26.36 -19.99 11.06
CA GLY A 31 27.56 -19.91 10.23
C GLY A 31 28.84 -20.25 11.00
N ALA A 32 29.02 -19.69 12.19
CA ALA A 32 30.19 -19.96 13.04
C ALA A 32 30.26 -21.43 13.49
N ALA A 33 29.12 -22.04 13.80
CA ALA A 33 29.04 -23.47 14.10
C ALA A 33 29.42 -24.33 12.90
N PHE A 34 28.93 -23.98 11.71
CA PHE A 34 29.23 -24.68 10.47
C PHE A 34 30.73 -24.62 10.16
N ILE A 35 31.33 -23.43 10.16
CA ILE A 35 32.79 -23.26 9.96
C ILE A 35 33.59 -24.11 10.96
N THR A 36 33.20 -24.10 12.23
CA THR A 36 33.85 -24.89 13.28
C THR A 36 33.79 -26.40 12.97
N HIS A 37 32.66 -26.91 12.45
CA HIS A 37 32.53 -28.29 12.01
C HIS A 37 33.54 -28.65 10.91
N PHE A 38 33.67 -27.83 9.86
CA PHE A 38 34.63 -28.06 8.77
C PHE A 38 36.08 -28.01 9.25
N VAL A 39 36.42 -27.02 10.06
CA VAL A 39 37.78 -26.86 10.61
C VAL A 39 38.13 -28.03 11.52
N MET A 40 37.23 -28.43 12.42
CA MET A 40 37.48 -29.55 13.32
C MET A 40 37.54 -30.89 12.57
N ASN A 41 36.72 -31.08 11.54
CA ASN A 41 36.80 -32.26 10.70
C ASN A 41 38.17 -32.34 9.98
N LYS A 42 38.64 -31.23 9.42
CA LYS A 42 39.97 -31.15 8.78
C LYS A 42 41.13 -31.45 9.72
N ILE A 43 41.01 -31.08 11.00
CA ILE A 43 42.07 -31.31 12.01
C ILE A 43 42.03 -32.73 12.58
N ARG A 44 40.83 -33.28 12.83
CA ARG A 44 40.67 -34.54 13.57
C ARG A 44 40.54 -35.76 12.67
N SER A 45 39.90 -35.61 11.52
CA SER A 45 39.56 -36.71 10.61
C SER A 45 39.59 -36.22 9.16
N PRO A 46 40.78 -35.87 8.63
CA PRO A 46 40.90 -35.35 7.26
C PRO A 46 40.50 -36.37 6.19
N GLU A 47 40.55 -37.66 6.52
CA GLU A 47 40.19 -38.79 5.66
C GLU A 47 38.67 -38.98 5.50
N ILE A 48 37.85 -38.31 6.33
CA ILE A 48 36.39 -38.46 6.33
C ILE A 48 35.77 -37.15 5.83
N SER A 49 34.86 -37.24 4.86
CA SER A 49 34.17 -36.06 4.34
C SER A 49 33.39 -35.33 5.44
N PRO A 50 33.48 -33.99 5.52
CA PRO A 50 32.73 -33.20 6.49
C PRO A 50 31.20 -33.27 6.29
N LEU A 51 30.75 -33.77 5.14
CA LEU A 51 29.33 -34.02 4.82
C LEU A 51 28.89 -35.45 5.18
N GLY A 52 29.72 -36.20 5.91
CA GLY A 52 29.45 -37.57 6.34
C GLY A 52 29.59 -38.55 5.18
N ARG A 53 28.48 -39.11 4.71
CA ARG A 53 28.47 -40.20 3.71
C ARG A 53 28.68 -39.77 2.26
N TYR A 54 28.79 -38.48 2.01
CA TYR A 54 28.92 -37.92 0.67
C TYR A 54 30.30 -37.29 0.52
N ASP A 55 31.06 -37.74 -0.48
CA ASP A 55 32.31 -37.09 -0.85
C ASP A 55 32.06 -35.84 -1.69
N TRP A 56 32.96 -34.87 -1.57
CA TRP A 56 32.90 -33.66 -2.39
C TRP A 56 33.08 -34.03 -3.87
N PRO A 57 32.32 -33.38 -4.78
CA PRO A 57 32.60 -33.46 -6.21
C PRO A 57 34.04 -33.01 -6.53
N ASP A 58 34.55 -33.38 -7.71
CA ASP A 58 35.86 -32.95 -8.22
C ASP A 58 36.08 -31.42 -8.06
N ASP A 59 37.31 -31.00 -7.75
CA ASP A 59 37.66 -29.61 -7.38
C ASP A 59 37.23 -28.59 -8.42
N ARG A 60 37.19 -28.99 -9.70
CA ARG A 60 36.69 -28.14 -10.79
C ARG A 60 35.18 -27.96 -10.75
N LYS A 61 34.44 -29.00 -10.36
CA LYS A 61 32.96 -28.98 -10.26
C LYS A 61 32.51 -28.26 -9.00
N THR A 62 33.20 -28.43 -7.87
CA THR A 62 32.90 -27.67 -6.64
C THR A 62 33.13 -26.18 -6.83
N ARG A 63 34.23 -25.79 -7.47
CA ARG A 63 34.49 -24.38 -7.82
C ARG A 63 33.45 -23.83 -8.79
N ALA A 64 33.02 -24.61 -9.78
CA ALA A 64 31.97 -24.20 -10.72
C ALA A 64 30.60 -24.02 -10.03
N ILE A 65 30.21 -24.93 -9.14
CA ILE A 65 28.95 -24.85 -8.38
C ILE A 65 28.99 -23.67 -7.39
N ALA A 66 30.11 -23.49 -6.69
CA ALA A 66 30.28 -22.36 -5.77
C ALA A 66 30.22 -21.03 -6.52
N ALA A 67 30.89 -20.91 -7.67
CA ALA A 67 30.80 -19.73 -8.53
C ALA A 67 29.37 -19.52 -9.07
N ALA A 68 28.68 -20.57 -9.49
CA ALA A 68 27.31 -20.49 -9.99
C ALA A 68 26.28 -20.07 -8.91
N LEU A 69 26.60 -20.20 -7.63
CA LEU A 69 25.79 -19.66 -6.54
C LEU A 69 26.27 -18.26 -6.14
N ILE A 70 27.56 -18.10 -5.85
CA ILE A 70 28.11 -16.85 -5.32
C ILE A 70 28.06 -15.72 -6.35
N ILE A 71 28.26 -15.98 -7.64
CA ILE A 71 28.23 -14.94 -8.67
C ILE A 71 26.83 -14.34 -8.83
N PRO A 72 25.73 -15.10 -9.00
CA PRO A 72 24.41 -14.48 -9.10
C PRO A 72 23.96 -13.85 -7.78
N PHE A 73 24.16 -14.48 -6.62
CA PHE A 73 23.80 -13.85 -5.34
C PHE A 73 24.66 -12.61 -5.07
N GLY A 74 25.97 -12.68 -5.31
CA GLY A 74 26.87 -11.53 -5.18
C GLY A 74 26.63 -10.45 -6.21
N ALA A 75 26.18 -10.80 -7.43
CA ALA A 75 25.75 -9.83 -8.43
C ALA A 75 24.45 -9.16 -8.00
N VAL A 76 23.46 -9.91 -7.49
CA VAL A 76 22.21 -9.37 -6.95
C VAL A 76 22.48 -8.43 -5.79
N GLU A 77 23.28 -8.84 -4.80
CA GLU A 77 23.69 -8.00 -3.67
C GLU A 77 24.53 -6.79 -4.12
N ALA A 78 25.42 -6.94 -5.10
CA ALA A 78 26.19 -5.82 -5.64
C ALA A 78 25.31 -4.86 -6.48
N THR A 79 24.37 -5.37 -7.26
CA THR A 79 23.39 -4.54 -7.97
C THR A 79 22.42 -3.91 -6.98
N TYR A 80 22.08 -4.56 -5.88
CA TYR A 80 21.31 -3.95 -4.80
C TYR A 80 22.13 -2.88 -4.06
N ALA A 81 23.42 -3.09 -3.86
CA ALA A 81 24.32 -2.10 -3.26
C ALA A 81 24.67 -0.93 -4.20
N ILE A 82 24.54 -1.09 -5.53
CA ILE A 82 24.86 -0.05 -6.53
C ILE A 82 23.58 0.61 -7.09
N SER A 83 22.46 -0.12 -7.12
CA SER A 83 21.22 0.24 -7.82
C SER A 83 19.96 -0.02 -6.99
N GLY A 84 20.08 -0.64 -5.82
CA GLY A 84 19.04 -0.51 -4.81
C GLY A 84 18.95 0.95 -4.39
N PRO A 85 17.79 1.41 -3.89
CA PRO A 85 17.73 2.71 -3.26
C PRO A 85 18.82 2.77 -2.18
N ASP A 86 19.57 3.87 -2.09
CA ASP A 86 20.63 4.06 -1.09
C ASP A 86 20.03 4.07 0.33
N VAL A 87 19.53 2.95 0.86
CA VAL A 87 19.04 2.86 2.24
C VAL A 87 20.19 2.90 3.26
N ALA A 88 21.45 2.86 2.80
CA ALA A 88 22.63 3.03 3.64
C ALA A 88 23.33 4.40 3.52
N ASP A 89 22.84 5.32 2.69
CA ASP A 89 23.35 6.71 2.61
C ASP A 89 22.24 7.79 2.64
N SER A 90 20.98 7.41 2.96
CA SER A 90 19.83 8.32 2.89
C SER A 90 19.16 8.66 4.23
N VAL A 91 19.69 8.23 5.37
CA VAL A 91 19.28 8.76 6.69
C VAL A 91 20.17 9.95 7.14
N SER A 92 21.25 10.24 6.41
CA SER A 92 22.29 11.20 6.85
C SER A 92 22.63 12.29 5.82
N GLY A 93 21.61 12.92 5.24
CA GLY A 93 21.78 14.34 4.87
C GLY A 93 21.77 15.17 6.17
N PRO A 94 22.54 16.27 6.30
CA PRO A 94 22.41 17.14 7.46
C PRO A 94 20.95 17.56 7.61
N SER A 95 20.38 17.36 8.80
CA SER A 95 19.07 17.91 9.14
C SER A 95 19.09 19.41 8.87
N GLY A 96 18.13 19.85 8.09
CA GLY A 96 18.01 21.23 7.64
C GLY A 96 16.58 21.73 7.79
N ASP A 97 16.44 23.02 7.59
CA ASP A 97 15.14 23.66 7.47
C ASP A 97 14.86 23.81 5.97
N TRP A 98 13.68 23.37 5.55
CA TRP A 98 13.27 23.33 4.15
C TRP A 98 11.90 23.96 3.99
N ILE A 99 11.70 24.56 2.82
CA ILE A 99 10.38 24.86 2.30
C ILE A 99 10.07 23.83 1.22
N VAL A 100 8.93 23.15 1.40
CA VAL A 100 8.45 22.11 0.49
C VAL A 100 7.17 22.60 -0.15
N GLU A 101 7.20 22.79 -1.47
CA GLU A 101 6.02 23.16 -2.24
C GLU A 101 5.44 21.90 -2.88
N ALA A 102 4.17 21.63 -2.56
CA ALA A 102 3.41 20.51 -3.12
C ALA A 102 2.42 21.01 -4.17
N ASN A 103 2.38 20.31 -5.31
CA ASN A 103 1.43 20.54 -6.38
C ASN A 103 0.66 19.24 -6.64
N PHE A 104 -0.64 19.27 -6.32
CA PHE A 104 -1.53 18.13 -6.48
C PHE A 104 -2.20 18.17 -7.85
N GLY A 105 -2.11 17.05 -8.56
CA GLY A 105 -2.85 16.76 -9.78
C GLY A 105 -3.87 15.64 -9.58
N SER A 106 -4.61 15.35 -10.64
CA SER A 106 -5.59 14.27 -10.67
C SER A 106 -5.60 13.58 -12.03
N GLU A 107 -5.59 12.25 -12.04
CA GLU A 107 -5.72 11.44 -13.25
C GLU A 107 -6.94 10.53 -13.14
N GLN A 108 -7.81 10.53 -14.15
CA GLN A 108 -9.02 9.71 -14.15
C GLN A 108 -8.67 8.23 -14.31
N LEU A 109 -9.13 7.40 -13.38
CA LEU A 109 -8.93 5.95 -13.41
C LEU A 109 -10.15 5.23 -14.00
N ALA A 110 -11.35 5.65 -13.58
CA ALA A 110 -12.61 5.08 -14.04
C ALA A 110 -13.77 6.05 -13.81
N ASP A 111 -14.82 5.90 -14.60
CA ASP A 111 -16.11 6.56 -14.42
C ASP A 111 -17.22 5.61 -14.85
N GLY A 112 -18.42 5.83 -14.32
CA GLY A 112 -19.56 5.01 -14.68
C GLY A 112 -20.84 5.40 -13.95
N PHE A 113 -21.87 4.63 -14.25
CA PHE A 113 -23.20 4.79 -13.70
C PHE A 113 -23.78 3.41 -13.40
N GLU A 114 -24.22 3.19 -12.17
CA GLU A 114 -24.72 1.91 -11.69
C GLU A 114 -25.99 2.10 -10.87
N TYR A 115 -26.95 1.20 -11.05
CA TYR A 115 -28.13 1.12 -10.19
C TYR A 115 -27.87 0.11 -9.08
N VAL A 116 -28.01 0.53 -7.82
CA VAL A 116 -27.70 -0.28 -6.63
C VAL A 116 -28.97 -0.51 -5.83
N ASN A 117 -29.43 -1.77 -5.75
CA ASN A 117 -30.65 -2.11 -5.00
C ASN A 117 -30.47 -1.95 -3.48
N ASP A 118 -31.59 -1.79 -2.76
CA ASP A 118 -31.59 -1.72 -1.29
C ASP A 118 -30.88 -2.92 -0.64
N GLY A 119 -29.89 -2.63 0.21
CA GLY A 119 -29.10 -3.62 0.92
C GLY A 119 -28.12 -4.41 0.04
N GLU A 120 -28.00 -4.09 -1.25
CA GLU A 120 -26.98 -4.63 -2.14
C GLU A 120 -25.66 -3.87 -1.99
N THR A 121 -24.56 -4.54 -2.36
CA THR A 121 -23.26 -3.91 -2.51
C THR A 121 -22.68 -4.32 -3.85
N ILE A 122 -22.33 -3.34 -4.67
CA ILE A 122 -21.61 -3.53 -5.92
C ILE A 122 -20.13 -3.26 -5.70
N SER A 123 -19.26 -3.99 -6.41
CA SER A 123 -17.80 -3.83 -6.33
C SER A 123 -17.22 -3.54 -7.70
N ILE A 124 -16.64 -2.37 -7.85
CA ILE A 124 -15.97 -1.90 -9.07
C ILE A 124 -14.47 -2.09 -8.91
N ASN A 125 -13.90 -3.01 -9.69
CA ASN A 125 -12.46 -3.30 -9.66
C ASN A 125 -11.75 -2.56 -10.79
N MET A 126 -10.66 -1.89 -10.45
CA MET A 126 -9.88 -1.03 -11.35
C MET A 126 -8.40 -1.38 -11.25
N HIS A 127 -7.61 -1.01 -12.26
CA HIS A 127 -6.16 -1.22 -12.27
C HIS A 127 -5.46 -0.06 -12.97
N THR A 128 -4.30 0.36 -12.46
CA THR A 128 -3.51 1.46 -13.05
C THR A 128 -2.94 1.16 -14.44
N ASP A 129 -3.06 -0.08 -14.92
CA ASP A 129 -2.61 -0.47 -16.26
C ASP A 129 -3.46 0.20 -17.36
N SER A 130 -4.60 0.80 -16.99
CA SER A 130 -5.42 1.62 -17.89
C SER A 130 -4.83 3.01 -18.15
N ILE A 131 -3.84 3.45 -17.37
CA ILE A 131 -3.24 4.78 -17.44
C ILE A 131 -1.86 4.66 -18.11
N GLU A 132 -1.64 5.47 -19.14
CA GLU A 132 -0.34 5.57 -19.83
C GLU A 132 0.68 6.25 -18.92
N ASP A 133 1.91 5.73 -18.88
CA ASP A 133 3.01 6.25 -18.07
C ASP A 133 2.70 6.39 -16.56
N ALA A 134 1.80 5.55 -16.04
CA ALA A 134 1.45 5.52 -14.61
C ALA A 134 2.68 5.28 -13.70
N GLU A 135 3.72 4.63 -14.20
CA GLU A 135 4.97 4.36 -13.49
C GLU A 135 5.87 5.60 -13.33
N ASP A 136 5.66 6.65 -14.14
CA ASP A 136 6.43 7.89 -14.11
C ASP A 136 5.79 8.97 -13.21
N ILE A 137 4.55 8.75 -12.77
CA ILE A 137 3.81 9.67 -11.91
C ILE A 137 3.81 9.21 -10.45
N ASN A 138 3.98 10.16 -9.53
CA ASN A 138 3.87 9.88 -8.11
C ASN A 138 2.41 9.90 -7.66
N ILE A 139 1.77 8.73 -7.65
CA ILE A 139 0.39 8.53 -7.20
C ILE A 139 0.40 8.43 -5.67
N VAL A 140 -0.18 9.41 -4.99
CA VAL A 140 -0.17 9.53 -3.53
C VAL A 140 -1.53 9.30 -2.87
N GLY A 141 -2.57 9.12 -3.67
CA GLY A 141 -3.91 8.85 -3.17
C GLY A 141 -4.87 8.43 -4.27
N VAL A 142 -6.09 8.09 -3.86
CA VAL A 142 -7.23 7.86 -4.75
C VAL A 142 -8.46 8.51 -4.14
N ARG A 143 -9.27 9.14 -4.98
CA ARG A 143 -10.54 9.76 -4.63
C ARG A 143 -11.65 9.20 -5.51
N ALA A 144 -12.72 8.70 -4.90
CA ALA A 144 -13.96 8.41 -5.61
C ALA A 144 -15.00 9.46 -5.26
N THR A 145 -15.58 10.11 -6.25
CA THR A 145 -16.70 11.04 -6.11
C THR A 145 -17.95 10.34 -6.60
N LEU A 146 -18.96 10.25 -5.74
CA LEU A 146 -20.26 9.65 -6.05
C LEU A 146 -21.30 10.76 -6.12
N THR A 147 -22.15 10.70 -7.14
CA THR A 147 -23.29 11.61 -7.33
C THR A 147 -24.55 10.77 -7.53
N TYR A 148 -25.62 11.14 -6.84
CA TYR A 148 -26.87 10.39 -6.79
C TYR A 148 -28.02 11.34 -6.49
N SER A 149 -29.24 10.96 -6.85
CA SER A 149 -30.43 11.79 -6.69
C SER A 149 -31.62 10.93 -6.30
N GLU A 150 -32.47 11.43 -5.41
CA GLU A 150 -33.71 10.77 -5.01
C GLU A 150 -34.54 10.30 -6.21
N ASP A 151 -34.84 9.01 -6.25
CA ASP A 151 -35.73 8.39 -7.22
C ASP A 151 -37.07 7.88 -6.63
N GLU A 152 -37.32 8.08 -5.33
CA GLU A 152 -38.55 7.67 -4.64
C GLU A 152 -39.80 8.23 -5.35
N THR A 153 -40.78 7.34 -5.58
CA THR A 153 -42.03 7.69 -6.26
C THR A 153 -43.24 7.51 -5.34
N SER A 154 -44.11 8.52 -5.30
CA SER A 154 -45.30 8.52 -4.45
C SER A 154 -46.61 8.44 -5.25
N ASN A 155 -47.55 7.63 -4.80
CA ASN A 155 -48.87 7.47 -5.44
C ASN A 155 -49.99 7.18 -4.42
N GLY A 156 -51.13 7.84 -4.60
CA GLY A 156 -52.32 7.63 -3.77
C GLY A 156 -53.10 8.89 -3.50
N ILE A 157 -54.37 8.72 -3.11
CA ILE A 157 -55.27 9.86 -2.86
C ILE A 157 -54.84 10.70 -1.65
N GLY A 158 -54.05 10.10 -0.74
CA GLY A 158 -53.49 10.75 0.44
C GLY A 158 -52.26 11.62 0.16
N CYS A 159 -51.63 11.50 -1.01
CA CYS A 159 -50.40 12.25 -1.34
C CYS A 159 -50.64 13.77 -1.49
N ASN A 160 -51.89 14.19 -1.66
CA ASN A 160 -52.26 15.62 -1.72
C ASN A 160 -52.21 16.33 -0.36
N ALA A 161 -52.03 15.59 0.74
CA ALA A 161 -51.84 16.19 2.06
C ALA A 161 -50.43 16.82 2.13
N PRO A 162 -50.27 18.01 2.75
CA PRO A 162 -48.96 18.66 2.86
C PRO A 162 -47.92 17.74 3.49
N GLY A 163 -46.80 17.51 2.77
CA GLY A 163 -45.69 16.66 3.22
C GLY A 163 -45.93 15.16 3.11
N ALA A 164 -47.07 14.71 2.58
CA ALA A 164 -47.38 13.29 2.43
C ALA A 164 -46.67 12.61 1.26
N SER A 165 -46.22 13.40 0.28
CA SER A 165 -45.51 12.95 -0.92
C SER A 165 -44.01 13.24 -0.87
N ASN A 166 -43.49 13.66 0.29
CA ASN A 166 -42.05 13.90 0.45
C ASN A 166 -41.33 12.56 0.52
N SER A 167 -40.17 12.51 -0.10
CA SER A 167 -39.28 11.35 -0.07
C SER A 167 -38.52 11.31 1.26
N ASP A 168 -38.12 10.13 1.72
CA ASP A 168 -37.24 9.96 2.88
C ASP A 168 -35.81 9.68 2.40
N PRO A 169 -34.79 10.39 2.93
CA PRO A 169 -33.43 10.23 2.42
C PRO A 169 -32.86 8.81 2.53
N ASP A 170 -32.29 8.32 1.43
CA ASP A 170 -31.43 7.15 1.37
C ASP A 170 -30.02 7.42 1.89
N THR A 171 -29.33 6.35 2.24
CA THR A 171 -27.93 6.40 2.64
C THR A 171 -27.07 5.63 1.65
N ILE A 172 -26.20 6.34 0.94
CA ILE A 172 -25.23 5.79 0.00
C ILE A 172 -23.90 5.71 0.72
N THR A 173 -23.36 4.51 0.90
CA THR A 173 -22.07 4.26 1.53
C THR A 173 -21.07 3.76 0.50
N SER A 174 -19.91 4.42 0.41
CA SER A 174 -18.82 4.05 -0.48
C SER A 174 -17.58 3.65 0.32
N THR A 175 -16.93 2.56 -0.10
CA THR A 175 -15.66 2.11 0.45
C THR A 175 -14.62 2.07 -0.67
N MET A 176 -13.62 2.93 -0.58
CA MET A 176 -12.47 2.91 -1.49
C MET A 176 -11.34 2.11 -0.86
N ALA A 177 -10.81 1.13 -1.58
CA ALA A 177 -9.71 0.29 -1.15
C ALA A 177 -8.58 0.24 -2.18
N HIS A 178 -7.36 0.26 -1.65
CA HIS A 178 -6.14 0.04 -2.41
C HIS A 178 -5.12 -0.69 -1.52
N ASN A 179 -4.75 -1.90 -1.93
CA ASN A 179 -3.93 -2.81 -1.13
C ASN A 179 -4.53 -3.02 0.28
N GLU A 180 -3.78 -2.70 1.35
CA GLU A 180 -4.24 -2.80 2.74
C GLU A 180 -4.94 -1.53 3.24
N LYS A 181 -4.95 -0.46 2.45
CA LYS A 181 -5.56 0.82 2.82
C LYS A 181 -7.00 0.86 2.33
N ASN A 182 -7.91 1.29 3.19
CA ASN A 182 -9.29 1.55 2.82
C ASN A 182 -9.83 2.74 3.61
N MET A 183 -10.83 3.39 3.02
CA MET A 183 -11.64 4.40 3.69
C MET A 183 -13.11 4.17 3.31
N THR A 184 -14.03 4.49 4.22
CA THR A 184 -15.47 4.38 4.00
C THR A 184 -16.15 5.68 4.37
N GLU A 185 -16.83 6.32 3.42
CA GLU A 185 -17.69 7.47 3.65
C GLU A 185 -19.14 7.15 3.29
N SER A 186 -20.06 7.95 3.83
CA SER A 186 -21.47 7.85 3.51
C SER A 186 -22.07 9.23 3.31
N GLY A 187 -23.02 9.34 2.39
CA GLY A 187 -23.84 10.54 2.22
C GLY A 187 -25.30 10.17 2.02
N GLN A 188 -26.17 11.19 2.03
CA GLN A 188 -27.60 11.05 1.81
C GLN A 188 -28.05 11.88 0.61
N ASN A 189 -28.95 11.33 -0.18
CA ASN A 189 -29.78 12.09 -1.13
C ASN A 189 -30.81 12.93 -0.35
N SER A 190 -31.51 13.80 -1.08
CA SER A 190 -32.66 14.52 -0.53
C SER A 190 -33.53 15.03 -1.68
N ASP A 191 -34.82 15.25 -1.40
CA ASP A 191 -35.76 15.82 -2.36
C ASP A 191 -35.17 17.07 -3.06
N GLY A 192 -34.81 16.95 -4.34
CA GLY A 192 -34.32 18.08 -5.14
C GLY A 192 -33.09 17.78 -6.00
N PRO A 193 -32.07 18.68 -6.03
CA PRO A 193 -30.89 18.49 -6.88
C PRO A 193 -30.06 17.29 -6.43
N PRO A 194 -29.25 16.69 -7.33
CA PRO A 194 -28.36 15.59 -6.96
C PRO A 194 -27.44 15.94 -5.79
N SER A 195 -27.29 14.98 -4.88
CA SER A 195 -26.31 14.99 -3.79
C SER A 195 -25.01 14.36 -4.26
N SER A 196 -23.90 14.70 -3.60
CA SER A 196 -22.63 14.03 -3.84
C SER A 196 -21.81 13.91 -2.56
N HIS A 197 -20.96 12.89 -2.50
CA HIS A 197 -19.90 12.77 -1.51
C HIS A 197 -18.63 12.20 -2.15
N SER A 198 -17.50 12.36 -1.45
CA SER A 198 -16.22 11.83 -1.89
C SER A 198 -15.60 10.96 -0.80
N VAL A 199 -15.05 9.82 -1.17
CA VAL A 199 -14.22 8.98 -0.31
C VAL A 199 -12.78 9.03 -0.82
N GLU A 200 -11.83 9.22 0.10
CA GLU A 200 -10.43 9.44 -0.26
C GLU A 200 -9.51 8.56 0.60
N VAL A 201 -8.52 7.95 -0.06
CA VAL A 201 -7.45 7.17 0.57
C VAL A 201 -6.14 7.79 0.16
N GLU A 202 -5.42 8.38 1.11
CA GLU A 202 -4.11 9.00 0.89
C GLU A 202 -2.99 8.19 1.56
N TRP A 203 -1.77 8.28 1.03
CA TRP A 203 -0.59 7.62 1.61
C TRP A 203 0.69 8.45 1.56
N TYR A 204 0.57 9.78 1.43
CA TYR A 204 1.67 10.70 1.65
C TYR A 204 1.61 11.31 3.05
N ASP A 205 2.76 11.77 3.55
CA ASP A 205 2.89 12.49 4.81
C ASP A 205 2.72 13.99 4.56
N SER A 206 1.50 14.50 4.78
CA SER A 206 1.19 15.92 4.65
C SER A 206 2.01 16.82 5.58
N SER A 207 2.60 16.28 6.66
CA SER A 207 3.48 17.05 7.56
C SER A 207 4.82 17.40 6.91
N MET A 208 5.17 16.74 5.81
CA MET A 208 6.37 17.02 5.02
C MET A 208 6.17 18.18 4.03
N ILE A 209 4.98 18.78 3.98
CA ILE A 209 4.63 19.90 3.08
C ILE A 209 4.72 21.24 3.83
N GLY A 210 5.20 22.28 3.15
CA GLY A 210 5.36 23.62 3.72
C GLY A 210 6.70 23.77 4.44
N ASN A 211 6.70 24.45 5.60
CA ASN A 211 7.94 24.72 6.33
C ASN A 211 8.25 23.58 7.30
N VAL A 212 9.30 22.82 7.00
CA VAL A 212 9.72 21.64 7.75
C VAL A 212 11.13 21.84 8.28
N SER A 213 11.32 21.53 9.57
CA SER A 213 12.57 21.79 10.28
C SER A 213 13.18 20.53 10.84
N ASN A 214 14.52 20.53 10.96
CA ASN A 214 15.28 19.43 11.53
C ASN A 214 15.06 18.06 10.83
N VAL A 215 14.71 18.09 9.53
CA VAL A 215 14.51 16.90 8.71
C VAL A 215 15.53 16.88 7.56
N SER A 216 15.88 15.68 7.11
CA SER A 216 16.71 15.50 5.91
C SER A 216 15.84 15.53 4.65
N ARG A 217 16.44 15.92 3.53
CA ARG A 217 15.75 15.88 2.21
C ARG A 217 15.21 14.50 1.85
N SER A 218 15.90 13.43 2.28
CA SER A 218 15.43 12.07 2.02
C SER A 218 14.23 11.68 2.89
N GLN A 219 14.12 12.20 4.12
CA GLN A 219 12.94 11.98 4.94
C GLN A 219 11.71 12.65 4.32
N ILE A 220 11.88 13.87 3.78
CA ILE A 220 10.84 14.55 3.01
C ILE A 220 10.45 13.73 1.78
N THR A 221 11.44 13.25 1.02
CA THR A 221 11.21 12.42 -0.18
C THR A 221 10.46 11.13 0.18
N MET A 222 10.89 10.37 1.19
CA MET A 222 10.17 9.15 1.62
C MET A 222 8.76 9.42 2.15
N GLY A 223 8.51 10.63 2.69
CA GLY A 223 7.17 11.00 3.14
C GLY A 223 6.23 11.37 1.99
N LEU A 224 6.75 11.91 0.89
CA LEU A 224 5.93 12.45 -0.20
C LEU A 224 5.92 11.57 -1.46
N ASP A 225 6.98 10.81 -1.69
CA ASP A 225 7.10 9.87 -2.79
C ASP A 225 6.51 8.53 -2.37
N SER A 226 5.50 8.08 -3.12
CA SER A 226 4.83 6.81 -2.90
C SER A 226 5.70 5.60 -3.25
N GLY A 227 6.81 5.78 -3.98
CA GLY A 227 7.72 4.70 -4.35
C GLY A 227 7.04 3.56 -5.14
N GLY A 228 6.01 3.90 -5.92
CA GLY A 228 5.21 2.94 -6.68
C GLY A 228 4.13 2.20 -5.86
N ILE A 229 3.92 2.57 -4.59
CA ILE A 229 2.82 2.02 -3.78
C ILE A 229 1.47 2.26 -4.47
N GLY A 230 1.29 3.42 -5.13
CA GLY A 230 0.08 3.77 -5.85
C GLY A 230 -0.15 3.04 -7.17
N LEU A 231 0.61 1.99 -7.49
CA LEU A 231 0.38 1.15 -8.65
C LEU A 231 -0.38 -0.13 -8.29
N GLY A 232 -1.16 -0.64 -9.24
CA GLY A 232 -1.83 -1.92 -9.13
C GLY A 232 -3.36 -1.80 -9.06
N ALA A 233 -3.96 -2.67 -8.26
CA ALA A 233 -5.41 -2.84 -8.18
C ALA A 233 -6.07 -1.89 -7.18
N TYR A 234 -7.29 -1.47 -7.54
CA TYR A 234 -8.17 -0.61 -6.75
C TYR A 234 -9.58 -1.22 -6.73
N ALA A 235 -10.29 -1.04 -5.63
CA ALA A 235 -11.66 -1.52 -5.49
C ALA A 235 -12.55 -0.43 -4.86
N LEU A 236 -13.63 -0.08 -5.54
CA LEU A 236 -14.67 0.79 -5.02
C LEU A 236 -15.91 -0.06 -4.75
N ASP A 237 -16.29 -0.18 -3.49
CA ASP A 237 -17.55 -0.81 -3.09
C ASP A 237 -18.60 0.29 -2.86
N ILE A 238 -19.79 0.12 -3.41
CA ILE A 238 -20.92 1.05 -3.25
C ILE A 238 -22.10 0.25 -2.71
N SER A 239 -22.72 0.74 -1.64
CA SER A 239 -23.91 0.15 -1.03
C SER A 239 -24.96 1.22 -0.77
N VAL A 240 -26.23 0.83 -0.93
CA VAL A 240 -27.38 1.72 -0.72
C VAL A 240 -28.26 1.13 0.37
N THR A 241 -28.70 1.98 1.28
CA THR A 241 -29.74 1.68 2.27
C THR A 241 -30.89 2.64 2.05
N VAL A 242 -32.02 2.10 1.63
CA VAL A 242 -33.19 2.89 1.24
C VAL A 242 -33.98 3.39 2.46
N GLY A 243 -34.42 4.64 2.42
CA GLY A 243 -35.38 5.24 3.31
C GLY A 243 -36.75 5.33 2.63
N THR A 244 -37.73 4.55 3.06
CA THR A 244 -39.09 4.71 2.51
C THR A 244 -39.89 5.73 3.32
N GLY A 245 -40.35 6.80 2.67
CA GLY A 245 -41.32 7.72 3.23
C GLY A 245 -42.67 7.07 3.56
N GLY A 246 -43.59 7.83 4.15
CA GLY A 246 -44.89 7.25 4.51
C GLY A 246 -45.95 8.21 5.03
N ALA A 247 -47.13 8.20 4.40
CA ALA A 247 -48.33 8.84 4.91
C ALA A 247 -49.59 7.99 4.67
N ILE A 248 -50.60 8.13 5.53
CA ILE A 248 -51.85 7.37 5.41
C ILE A 248 -52.51 7.66 4.05
N GLY A 249 -52.63 6.63 3.21
CA GLY A 249 -53.24 6.74 1.89
C GLY A 249 -52.32 7.29 0.79
N CYS A 250 -51.02 7.46 1.08
CA CYS A 250 -49.96 7.69 0.10
C CYS A 250 -48.99 6.50 0.17
N ALA A 251 -48.92 5.73 -0.91
CA ALA A 251 -47.93 4.66 -1.03
C ALA A 251 -46.68 5.24 -1.67
N HIS A 252 -45.52 4.80 -1.19
CA HIS A 252 -44.23 5.14 -1.76
C HIS A 252 -43.56 3.88 -2.30
N THR A 253 -42.76 4.04 -3.33
CA THR A 253 -41.98 2.99 -3.98
C THR A 253 -40.56 3.50 -4.21
N ASP A 254 -39.63 2.78 -3.60
CA ASP A 254 -38.19 3.00 -3.62
C ASP A 254 -37.54 1.62 -3.43
N ASP A 255 -36.69 1.25 -4.39
CA ASP A 255 -36.11 -0.10 -4.52
C ASP A 255 -34.55 -0.06 -4.51
N GLY A 256 -33.94 1.13 -4.49
CA GLY A 256 -32.49 1.31 -4.65
C GLY A 256 -32.17 2.63 -5.31
N GLU A 257 -30.89 2.89 -5.59
CA GLU A 257 -30.48 4.17 -6.17
C GLU A 257 -29.56 4.15 -7.38
N ASP A 258 -29.75 5.16 -8.23
CA ASP A 258 -28.93 5.49 -9.39
C ASP A 258 -27.69 6.28 -8.95
N VAL A 259 -26.52 5.65 -9.05
CA VAL A 259 -25.24 6.21 -8.58
C VAL A 259 -24.26 6.40 -9.74
N GLU A 260 -23.93 7.66 -10.02
CA GLU A 260 -22.81 8.03 -10.88
C GLU A 260 -21.51 8.10 -10.05
N TYR A 261 -20.43 7.50 -10.55
CA TYR A 261 -19.13 7.54 -9.87
C TYR A 261 -18.03 8.02 -10.81
N LEU A 262 -17.08 8.76 -10.24
CA LEU A 262 -15.82 9.17 -10.86
C LEU A 262 -14.67 8.85 -9.91
N VAL A 263 -13.75 7.99 -10.34
CA VAL A 263 -12.56 7.61 -9.59
C VAL A 263 -11.34 8.27 -10.21
N GLU A 264 -10.63 9.05 -9.39
CA GLU A 264 -9.43 9.78 -9.76
C GLU A 264 -8.27 9.38 -8.86
N LEU A 265 -7.11 9.19 -9.46
CA LEU A 265 -5.83 9.08 -8.77
C LEU A 265 -5.32 10.47 -8.41
N ILE A 266 -4.81 10.63 -7.20
CA ILE A 266 -4.20 11.88 -6.74
C ILE A 266 -2.71 11.80 -7.00
N THR A 267 -2.20 12.70 -7.84
CA THR A 267 -0.78 12.79 -8.17
C THR A 267 -0.12 13.92 -7.41
N LEU A 268 1.14 13.75 -7.02
CA LEU A 268 1.89 14.77 -6.28
C LEU A 268 3.25 15.04 -6.93
N GLU A 269 3.39 16.26 -7.44
CA GLU A 269 4.69 16.85 -7.75
C GLU A 269 5.13 17.74 -6.60
N TYR A 270 6.42 17.71 -6.25
CA TYR A 270 6.93 18.55 -5.16
C TYR A 270 8.33 19.10 -5.45
N SER A 271 8.61 20.27 -4.87
CA SER A 271 9.94 20.89 -4.86
C SER A 271 10.42 21.05 -3.41
N ILE A 272 11.74 20.94 -3.20
CA ILE A 272 12.37 21.08 -1.88
C ILE A 272 13.47 22.14 -1.98
N GLU A 273 13.31 23.25 -1.27
CA GLU A 273 14.30 24.33 -1.22
C GLU A 273 14.79 24.57 0.21
N PRO A 274 16.09 24.84 0.43
CA PRO A 274 16.61 25.17 1.76
C PRO A 274 16.16 26.58 2.20
N VAL A 275 15.93 26.75 3.50
CA VAL A 275 15.56 28.02 4.15
C VAL A 275 16.79 28.80 4.63
#